data_AF-A0AAW1PD14-F1
#
_entry.id   AF-A0AAW1PD14-F1
#
_cell.length_a   1.000
_cell.length_b   1.000
_cell.length_c   1.000
_cell.angle_alpha   90.00
_cell.angle_beta   90.00
_cell.angle_gamma   90.00
#
_symmetry.space_group_name_H-M   'P 1'
#
loop_
_entity.id
_entity.type
_entity.pdbx_description
1 polymer ?
#
loop_
_entity_poly.entity_id
_entity_poly.type
_entity_poly.pdbx_seq_one_letter_code
_entity_poly.pdbx_strand_id
1 'polypeptide(L)'
;MATVDSEQYDDFVAASIRDVLGKVEEEEQDAVVTVVQATETKDQPGNKHKPQQKSRIERCTTPDAHLSQATDLYSKIEQGALDLTSNPAAATRFNRRRLQGLTEESNNLKTELQDTQRRLESATAELKQLMHERAALTTSNKALQAQVAQLKKANEDCKTEMGDKDTAARNLVREREQAAKERKASAAKLQATELRLQRASADVQHWKEAAKQAQQARPGPKSSREVGAADHAALLAENKRLQSCYAFVLLGDDVKVEPDNWAALITDQLARQPATSLLVLCDTADPGFPSFPVIRASHFRHFARLLPPEFVNQGGVQLRDCQPYVPPSYLRHPKTMGHKLRVRCNDTQLGAPANRNKLLDASFADYAICFDDDVVPDAGCIDAYVRAFRAHPDATGFAGPTHLPHDGRMLSSAVHMSDVSFFWEAPGHPAFPRVPWAISANFAFKTRDSELRFLPSYPMTGGGEDIDFCLRSGSTLISVPAAKCSHPLWSKRRHVLTHPFNWAKGDGHLISQFPEHTHFRAPNAVEILGAALLLACTSSW
;
A
#
# COMPACT_ATOMS: atom_id res chain seq x y z
N MET A 1 6.11 -33.25 -0.25
CA MET A 1 5.79 -32.04 0.55
C MET A 1 5.31 -32.49 1.91
N ALA A 2 5.64 -31.75 2.98
CA ALA A 2 4.99 -31.94 4.26
C ALA A 2 3.61 -31.29 4.20
N THR A 3 2.55 -32.07 4.33
CA THR A 3 1.20 -31.53 4.57
C THR A 3 1.21 -30.87 5.94
N VAL A 4 0.96 -29.56 5.99
CA VAL A 4 0.63 -28.91 7.26
C VAL A 4 -0.67 -29.56 7.73
N ASP A 5 -0.68 -30.04 8.97
CA ASP A 5 -1.84 -30.71 9.55
C ASP A 5 -2.99 -29.71 9.68
N SER A 6 -4.20 -30.07 9.25
CA SER A 6 -5.34 -29.14 9.32
C SER A 6 -5.67 -28.77 10.76
N GLU A 7 -5.45 -29.68 11.72
CA GLU A 7 -5.63 -29.39 13.14
C GLU A 7 -4.68 -28.27 13.63
N GLN A 8 -3.44 -28.22 13.12
CA GLN A 8 -2.49 -27.15 13.48
C GLN A 8 -2.88 -25.79 12.89
N TYR A 9 -3.55 -25.77 11.74
CA TYR A 9 -4.09 -24.53 11.15
C TYR A 9 -5.30 -24.03 11.95
N ASP A 10 -6.25 -24.91 12.26
CA ASP A 10 -7.45 -24.55 13.01
C ASP A 10 -7.13 -24.08 14.44
N ASP A 11 -6.19 -24.74 15.14
CA ASP A 11 -5.70 -24.32 16.46
C ASP A 11 -5.04 -22.94 16.42
N PHE A 12 -4.27 -22.64 15.36
CA PHE A 12 -3.65 -21.33 15.17
C PHE A 12 -4.69 -20.24 14.92
N VAL A 13 -5.65 -20.47 14.02
CA VAL A 13 -6.74 -19.52 13.75
C VAL A 13 -7.56 -19.26 15.01
N ALA A 14 -7.86 -20.31 15.80
CA ALA A 14 -8.53 -20.17 17.08
C ALA A 14 -7.69 -19.42 18.14
N ALA A 15 -6.36 -19.48 18.10
CA ALA A 15 -5.48 -18.69 18.96
C ALA A 15 -5.47 -17.20 18.54
N SER A 16 -5.32 -16.91 17.25
CA SER A 16 -5.33 -15.54 16.71
C SER A 16 -6.66 -14.82 16.94
N ILE A 17 -7.80 -15.51 16.75
CA ILE A 17 -9.12 -14.95 17.06
C ILE A 17 -9.25 -14.62 18.56
N ARG A 18 -8.73 -15.47 19.46
CA ARG A 18 -8.77 -15.20 20.91
C ARG A 18 -7.90 -14.02 21.32
N ASP A 19 -6.71 -13.86 20.73
CA ASP A 19 -5.82 -12.71 20.99
C ASP A 19 -6.44 -11.39 20.51
N VAL A 20 -7.08 -11.38 19.33
CA VAL A 20 -7.80 -10.21 18.82
C VAL A 20 -9.01 -9.86 19.70
N LEU A 21 -9.82 -10.85 20.09
CA LEU A 21 -10.99 -10.61 20.96
C LEU A 21 -10.58 -10.10 22.34
N GLY A 22 -9.52 -10.65 22.94
CA GLY A 22 -9.00 -10.18 24.23
C GLY A 22 -8.57 -8.72 24.19
N LYS A 23 -7.89 -8.28 23.13
CA LYS A 23 -7.48 -6.88 22.94
C LYS A 23 -8.67 -5.93 22.77
N VAL A 24 -9.74 -6.37 22.10
CA VAL A 24 -10.98 -5.59 21.98
C VAL A 24 -11.69 -5.46 23.34
N GLU A 25 -11.73 -6.52 24.14
CA GLU A 25 -12.28 -6.46 25.51
C GLU A 25 -11.45 -5.56 26.44
N GLU A 26 -10.12 -5.51 26.28
CA GLU A 26 -9.24 -4.58 27.00
C GLU A 26 -9.49 -3.12 26.56
N GLU A 27 -9.57 -2.83 25.25
CA GLU A 27 -9.89 -1.48 24.74
C GLU A 27 -11.29 -1.00 25.15
N GLU A 28 -12.31 -1.87 25.19
CA GLU A 28 -13.64 -1.52 25.70
C GLU A 28 -13.62 -1.23 27.21
N GLN A 29 -12.87 -1.98 28.00
CA GLN A 29 -12.72 -1.74 29.45
C GLN A 29 -12.01 -0.40 29.71
N ASP A 30 -10.92 -0.10 29.03
CA ASP A 30 -10.21 1.18 29.15
C ASP A 30 -11.05 2.37 28.66
N ALA A 31 -11.86 2.19 27.60
CA ALA A 31 -12.81 3.20 27.15
C ALA A 31 -13.89 3.48 28.21
N VAL A 32 -14.45 2.44 28.85
CA VAL A 32 -15.42 2.58 29.94
C VAL A 32 -14.80 3.27 31.16
N VAL A 33 -13.58 2.89 31.56
CA VAL A 33 -12.85 3.54 32.66
C VAL A 33 -12.59 5.02 32.36
N THR A 34 -12.21 5.35 31.12
CA THR A 34 -11.97 6.74 30.68
C THR A 34 -13.26 7.59 30.72
N VAL A 35 -14.40 7.04 30.32
CA VAL A 35 -15.71 7.73 30.38
C VAL A 35 -16.17 7.93 31.84
N VAL A 36 -15.91 6.96 32.73
CA VAL A 36 -16.19 7.09 34.17
C VAL A 36 -15.31 8.18 34.80
N GLN A 37 -14.01 8.21 34.52
CA GLN A 37 -13.11 9.25 35.06
C GLN A 37 -13.42 10.65 34.51
N ALA A 38 -13.80 10.76 33.23
CA ALA A 38 -14.20 12.03 32.63
C ALA A 38 -15.51 12.61 33.21
N THR A 39 -16.35 11.79 33.86
CA THR A 39 -17.61 12.23 34.48
C THR A 39 -17.49 12.60 35.96
N GLU A 40 -16.37 12.29 36.64
CA GLU A 40 -16.14 12.65 38.05
C GLU A 40 -15.56 14.07 38.26
N THR A 41 -15.04 14.72 37.21
CA THR A 41 -14.37 16.04 37.33
C THR A 41 -15.23 17.28 37.06
N LYS A 42 -16.57 17.18 37.07
CA LYS A 42 -17.47 18.36 36.99
C LYS A 42 -18.58 18.39 38.05
N ASP A 43 -18.45 19.40 38.90
CA ASP A 43 -19.50 20.13 39.63
C ASP A 43 -20.32 19.41 40.72
N GLN A 44 -20.00 19.79 41.97
CA GLN A 44 -20.99 19.98 43.04
C GLN A 44 -21.44 21.46 43.06
N PRO A 45 -22.56 21.84 43.73
CA PRO A 45 -23.48 20.99 44.50
C PRO A 45 -24.98 21.16 44.13
N GLY A 46 -25.77 20.13 44.47
CA GLY A 46 -27.13 20.35 44.97
C GLY A 46 -28.31 19.96 44.09
N ASN A 47 -28.65 18.67 44.05
CA ASN A 47 -30.06 18.29 44.23
C ASN A 47 -30.24 16.88 44.84
N LYS A 48 -31.47 16.61 45.29
CA LYS A 48 -31.84 15.53 46.21
C LYS A 48 -31.70 14.13 45.59
N HIS A 49 -31.41 13.15 46.46
CA HIS A 49 -31.26 11.73 46.13
C HIS A 49 -32.36 11.16 45.21
N LYS A 50 -31.93 10.43 44.18
CA LYS A 50 -32.63 9.28 43.62
C LYS A 50 -31.76 8.03 43.83
N PRO A 51 -32.31 6.88 44.24
CA PRO A 51 -31.53 5.66 44.41
C PRO A 51 -31.17 5.03 43.05
N GLN A 52 -29.95 4.51 42.93
CA GLN A 52 -29.51 3.73 41.77
C GLN A 52 -30.27 2.40 41.71
N GLN A 53 -30.88 2.12 40.56
CA GLN A 53 -31.62 0.89 40.32
C GLN A 53 -30.67 -0.19 39.79
N LYS A 54 -30.12 -1.02 40.69
CA LYS A 54 -29.35 -2.21 40.30
C LYS A 54 -30.30 -3.22 39.65
N SER A 55 -30.06 -3.58 38.39
CA SER A 55 -30.78 -4.63 37.65
C SER A 55 -30.41 -6.02 38.16
N ARG A 56 -30.92 -6.37 39.34
CA ARG A 56 -30.83 -7.73 39.88
C ARG A 56 -31.86 -8.60 39.16
N ILE A 57 -31.38 -9.48 38.28
CA ILE A 57 -32.21 -10.56 37.71
C ILE A 57 -32.44 -11.59 38.82
N GLU A 58 -33.43 -11.32 39.68
CA GLU A 58 -33.93 -12.34 40.61
C GLU A 58 -34.81 -13.32 39.84
N ARG A 59 -34.49 -14.61 39.96
CA ARG A 59 -35.33 -15.67 39.41
C ARG A 59 -36.67 -15.64 40.13
N CYS A 60 -37.75 -15.52 39.38
CA CYS A 60 -39.11 -15.66 39.89
C CYS A 60 -39.25 -17.00 40.63
N THR A 61 -39.34 -16.99 41.95
CA THR A 61 -39.80 -18.14 42.74
C THR A 61 -41.27 -18.36 42.42
N THR A 62 -41.63 -19.57 41.97
CA THR A 62 -42.95 -19.80 41.39
C THR A 62 -44.10 -19.67 42.40
N PRO A 63 -45.29 -19.21 42.00
CA PRO A 63 -46.47 -19.10 42.89
C PRO A 63 -47.00 -20.44 43.44
N ASP A 64 -46.52 -21.58 42.91
CA ASP A 64 -47.11 -22.91 43.11
C ASP A 64 -47.19 -23.37 44.58
N ALA A 65 -46.28 -22.91 45.44
CA ALA A 65 -46.19 -23.38 46.82
C ALA A 65 -47.44 -23.08 47.66
N HIS A 66 -48.09 -21.93 47.44
CA HIS A 66 -49.32 -21.57 48.15
C HIS A 66 -50.57 -22.22 47.53
N LEU A 67 -50.60 -22.36 46.21
CA LEU A 67 -51.70 -23.02 45.50
C LEU A 67 -51.74 -24.53 45.82
N SER A 68 -50.58 -25.16 46.00
CA SER A 68 -50.44 -26.56 46.41
C SER A 68 -51.02 -26.84 47.79
N GLN A 69 -50.81 -25.96 48.79
CA GLN A 69 -51.44 -26.12 50.11
C GLN A 69 -52.96 -25.89 50.08
N ALA A 70 -53.44 -24.97 49.24
CA ALA A 70 -54.87 -24.70 49.10
C ALA A 70 -55.61 -25.86 48.42
N THR A 71 -55.02 -26.47 47.38
CA THR A 71 -55.59 -27.64 46.68
C THR A 71 -55.56 -28.91 47.52
N ASP A 72 -54.52 -29.14 48.33
CA ASP A 72 -54.46 -30.26 49.28
C ASP A 72 -55.48 -30.12 50.44
N LEU A 73 -55.76 -28.90 50.90
CA LEU A 73 -56.88 -28.65 51.83
C LEU A 73 -58.24 -28.89 51.16
N TYR A 74 -58.37 -28.58 49.87
CA TYR A 74 -59.61 -28.76 49.11
C TYR A 74 -59.93 -30.24 48.90
N SER A 75 -58.96 -31.05 48.48
CA SER A 75 -59.13 -32.49 48.29
C SER A 75 -59.54 -33.20 49.59
N LYS A 76 -59.00 -32.78 50.73
CA LYS A 76 -59.36 -33.29 52.06
C LYS A 76 -60.79 -32.93 52.49
N ILE A 77 -61.34 -31.82 52.01
CA ILE A 77 -62.74 -31.44 52.24
C ILE A 77 -63.66 -32.23 51.32
N GLU A 78 -63.32 -32.41 50.04
CA GLU A 78 -64.10 -33.24 49.10
C GLU A 78 -64.12 -34.72 49.48
N GLN A 79 -63.06 -35.22 50.10
CA GLN A 79 -62.97 -36.58 50.67
C GLN A 79 -63.78 -36.76 51.98
N GLY A 80 -64.49 -35.72 52.45
CA GLY A 80 -65.35 -35.80 53.64
C GLY A 80 -64.59 -35.89 54.97
N ALA A 81 -63.26 -35.68 54.98
CA ALA A 81 -62.43 -35.80 56.18
C ALA A 81 -62.59 -34.65 57.19
N LEU A 82 -63.34 -33.61 56.83
CA LEU A 82 -63.71 -32.47 57.68
C LEU A 82 -65.23 -32.32 57.69
N ASP A 83 -65.90 -32.92 58.67
CA ASP A 83 -67.32 -32.66 58.93
C ASP A 83 -67.50 -31.23 59.45
N LEU A 84 -67.77 -30.31 58.53
CA LEU A 84 -68.12 -28.92 58.81
C LEU A 84 -69.61 -28.73 59.12
N THR A 85 -70.44 -29.77 59.01
CA THR A 85 -71.90 -29.68 59.18
C THR A 85 -72.31 -29.70 60.66
N SER A 86 -71.56 -30.44 61.51
CA SER A 86 -71.78 -30.48 62.96
C SER A 86 -71.27 -29.23 63.72
N ASN A 87 -70.53 -28.31 63.07
CA ASN A 87 -70.01 -27.11 63.70
C ASN A 87 -70.10 -25.84 62.81
N PRO A 88 -71.23 -25.09 62.85
CA PRO A 88 -71.44 -23.91 62.01
C PRO A 88 -70.43 -22.78 62.27
N ALA A 89 -69.82 -22.71 63.46
CA ALA A 89 -68.77 -21.73 63.77
C ALA A 89 -67.41 -22.09 63.13
N ALA A 90 -67.14 -23.37 62.88
CA ALA A 90 -65.99 -23.81 62.09
C ALA A 90 -66.19 -23.47 60.60
N ALA A 91 -67.35 -23.83 60.03
CA ALA A 91 -67.71 -23.50 58.66
C ALA A 91 -67.66 -21.99 58.37
N THR A 92 -68.18 -21.16 59.28
CA THR A 92 -68.14 -19.69 59.16
C THR A 92 -66.70 -19.14 59.15
N ARG A 93 -65.80 -19.68 59.99
CA ARG A 93 -64.39 -19.28 60.03
C ARG A 93 -63.64 -19.70 58.77
N PHE A 94 -63.89 -20.92 58.27
CA PHE A 94 -63.33 -21.41 57.01
C PHE A 94 -63.76 -20.53 55.83
N ASN A 95 -65.06 -20.29 55.66
CA ASN A 95 -65.59 -19.47 54.58
C ASN A 95 -65.09 -18.02 54.64
N ARG A 96 -64.94 -17.43 55.84
CA ARG A 96 -64.33 -16.10 56.01
C ARG A 96 -62.87 -16.08 55.53
N ARG A 97 -62.07 -17.08 55.90
CA ARG A 97 -60.66 -17.18 55.48
C ARG A 97 -60.52 -17.43 53.97
N ARG A 98 -61.43 -18.20 53.38
CA ARG A 98 -61.52 -18.39 51.93
C ARG A 98 -61.88 -17.10 51.19
N LEU A 99 -62.86 -16.33 51.69
CA LEU A 99 -63.21 -15.03 51.12
C LEU A 99 -62.05 -14.02 51.22
N GLN A 100 -61.30 -14.04 52.32
CA GLN A 100 -60.07 -13.24 52.46
C GLN A 100 -59.02 -13.63 51.41
N GLY A 101 -58.69 -14.92 51.28
CA GLY A 101 -57.73 -15.40 50.27
C GLY A 101 -58.13 -15.07 48.84
N LEU A 102 -59.42 -15.24 48.47
CA LEU A 102 -59.93 -14.83 47.15
C LEU A 102 -59.89 -13.31 46.92
N THR A 103 -60.04 -12.51 47.99
CA THR A 103 -59.92 -11.05 47.91
C THR A 103 -58.47 -10.62 47.71
N GLU A 104 -57.52 -11.28 48.41
CA GLU A 104 -56.08 -11.08 48.23
C GLU A 104 -55.63 -11.47 46.81
N GLU A 105 -56.05 -12.65 46.32
CA GLU A 105 -55.80 -13.11 44.95
C GLU A 105 -56.38 -12.15 43.90
N SER A 106 -57.61 -11.68 44.08
CA SER A 106 -58.23 -10.69 43.19
C SER A 106 -57.47 -9.35 43.15
N ASN A 107 -56.95 -8.89 44.30
CA ASN A 107 -56.12 -7.68 44.37
C ASN A 107 -54.74 -7.88 43.73
N ASN A 108 -54.14 -9.07 43.87
CA ASN A 108 -52.88 -9.41 43.22
C ASN A 108 -53.03 -9.44 41.69
N LEU A 109 -54.03 -10.16 41.18
CA LEU A 109 -54.36 -10.20 39.75
C LEU A 109 -54.68 -8.81 39.17
N LYS A 110 -55.37 -7.95 39.94
CA LYS A 110 -55.63 -6.56 39.55
C LYS A 110 -54.34 -5.73 39.45
N THR A 111 -53.38 -5.97 40.34
CA THR A 111 -52.07 -5.30 40.32
C THR A 111 -51.23 -5.77 39.12
N GLU A 112 -51.20 -7.08 38.87
CA GLU A 112 -50.54 -7.67 37.71
C GLU A 112 -51.15 -7.19 36.38
N LEU A 113 -52.48 -7.06 36.31
CA LEU A 113 -53.17 -6.47 35.15
C LEU A 113 -52.79 -5.00 34.93
N GLN A 114 -52.61 -4.22 36.00
CA GLN A 114 -52.15 -2.83 35.89
C GLN A 114 -50.70 -2.73 35.43
N ASP A 115 -49.81 -3.61 35.90
CA ASP A 115 -48.41 -3.61 35.48
C ASP A 115 -48.20 -4.16 34.07
N THR A 116 -48.98 -5.15 33.64
CA THR A 116 -48.99 -5.60 32.23
C THR A 116 -49.53 -4.52 31.29
N GLN A 117 -50.58 -3.79 31.70
CA GLN A 117 -51.09 -2.62 30.95
C GLN A 117 -50.01 -1.53 30.81
N ARG A 118 -49.29 -1.17 31.88
CA ARG A 118 -48.17 -0.21 31.83
C ARG A 118 -47.05 -0.67 30.89
N ARG A 119 -46.69 -1.97 30.91
CA ARG A 119 -45.69 -2.54 29.99
C ARG A 119 -46.15 -2.46 28.53
N LEU A 120 -47.43 -2.74 28.27
CA LEU A 120 -48.02 -2.63 26.93
C LEU A 120 -48.02 -1.18 26.42
N GLU A 121 -48.35 -0.22 27.27
CA GLU A 121 -48.29 1.22 26.95
C GLU A 121 -46.86 1.68 26.65
N SER A 122 -45.87 1.23 27.45
CA SER A 122 -44.45 1.51 27.22
C SER A 122 -43.96 0.93 25.89
N ALA A 123 -44.24 -0.35 25.61
CA ALA A 123 -43.87 -0.99 24.35
C ALA A 123 -44.56 -0.35 23.14
N THR A 124 -45.80 0.13 23.30
CA THR A 124 -46.53 0.87 22.26
C THR A 124 -45.90 2.24 21.98
N ALA A 125 -45.35 2.91 22.99
CA ALA A 125 -44.62 4.17 22.82
C ALA A 125 -43.28 3.95 22.10
N GLU A 126 -42.52 2.92 22.50
CA GLU A 126 -41.26 2.53 21.86
C GLU A 126 -41.46 2.14 20.39
N LEU A 127 -42.48 1.33 20.08
CA LEU A 127 -42.82 0.97 18.70
C LEU A 127 -43.14 2.21 17.84
N LYS A 128 -43.86 3.20 18.41
CA LYS A 128 -44.11 4.47 17.71
C LYS A 128 -42.81 5.24 17.46
N GLN A 129 -41.89 5.30 18.41
CA GLN A 129 -40.58 5.94 18.21
C GLN A 129 -39.80 5.27 17.07
N LEU A 130 -39.66 3.95 17.11
CA LEU A 130 -38.95 3.18 16.08
C LEU A 130 -39.58 3.34 14.68
N MET A 131 -40.90 3.52 14.58
CA MET A 131 -41.57 3.84 13.31
C MET A 131 -41.19 5.24 12.78
N HIS A 132 -41.02 6.24 13.64
CA HIS A 132 -40.57 7.58 13.23
C HIS A 132 -39.10 7.57 12.80
N GLU A 133 -38.23 6.86 13.53
CA GLU A 133 -36.82 6.69 13.18
C GLU A 133 -36.66 5.97 11.83
N ARG A 134 -37.44 4.90 11.59
CA ARG A 134 -37.47 4.20 10.29
C ARG A 134 -37.92 5.12 9.15
N ALA A 135 -38.89 6.01 9.37
CA ALA A 135 -39.33 6.99 8.38
C ALA A 135 -38.24 8.03 8.08
N ALA A 136 -37.53 8.53 9.10
CA ALA A 136 -36.41 9.45 8.95
C ALA A 136 -35.26 8.81 8.16
N LEU A 137 -34.86 7.58 8.51
CA LEU A 137 -33.83 6.80 7.79
C LEU A 137 -34.23 6.53 6.33
N THR A 138 -35.51 6.26 6.06
CA THR A 138 -36.02 6.08 4.69
C THR A 138 -35.87 7.35 3.85
N THR A 139 -36.14 8.52 4.43
CA THR A 139 -35.96 9.82 3.78
C THR A 139 -34.47 10.11 3.54
N SER A 140 -33.61 9.85 4.53
CA SER A 140 -32.15 10.01 4.40
C SER A 140 -31.56 9.12 3.29
N ASN A 141 -31.97 7.84 3.24
CA ASN A 141 -31.54 6.91 2.19
C ASN A 141 -31.95 7.37 0.78
N LYS A 142 -33.15 7.94 0.60
CA LYS A 142 -33.56 8.53 -0.69
C LYS A 142 -32.68 9.72 -1.08
N ALA A 143 -32.31 10.58 -0.12
CA ALA A 143 -31.41 11.71 -0.39
C ALA A 143 -30.01 11.24 -0.78
N LEU A 144 -29.45 10.24 -0.09
CA LEU A 144 -28.16 9.63 -0.44
C LEU A 144 -28.18 8.94 -1.81
N GLN A 145 -29.26 8.23 -2.15
CA GLN A 145 -29.43 7.65 -3.49
C GLN A 145 -29.46 8.72 -4.60
N ALA A 146 -30.09 9.87 -4.36
CA ALA A 146 -30.08 10.99 -5.30
C ALA A 146 -28.67 11.59 -5.47
N GLN A 147 -27.89 11.75 -4.39
CA GLN A 147 -26.49 12.18 -4.46
C GLN A 147 -25.61 11.18 -5.24
N VAL A 148 -25.78 9.88 -5.00
CA VAL A 148 -25.06 8.83 -5.75
C VAL A 148 -25.40 8.88 -7.25
N ALA A 149 -26.66 9.14 -7.61
CA ALA A 149 -27.07 9.30 -9.01
C ALA A 149 -26.42 10.55 -9.65
N GLN A 150 -26.36 11.67 -8.94
CA GLN A 150 -25.69 12.89 -9.40
C GLN A 150 -24.18 12.68 -9.62
N LEU A 151 -23.49 12.05 -8.66
CA LEU A 151 -22.06 11.74 -8.76
C LEU A 151 -21.75 10.75 -9.89
N LYS A 152 -22.62 9.75 -10.11
CA LYS A 152 -22.50 8.84 -11.26
C LYS A 152 -22.61 9.60 -12.58
N LYS A 153 -23.59 10.49 -12.72
CA LYS A 153 -23.73 11.31 -13.93
C LYS A 153 -22.48 12.17 -14.17
N ALA A 154 -22.03 12.90 -13.16
CA ALA A 154 -20.82 13.74 -13.26
C ALA A 154 -19.56 12.93 -13.63
N ASN A 155 -19.45 11.68 -13.18
CA ASN A 155 -18.34 10.79 -13.56
C ASN A 155 -18.40 10.37 -15.04
N GLU A 156 -19.59 10.07 -15.58
CA GLU A 156 -19.73 9.79 -17.02
C GLU A 156 -19.49 11.06 -17.86
N ASP A 157 -19.97 12.23 -17.42
CA ASP A 157 -19.70 13.52 -18.08
C ASP A 157 -18.18 13.84 -18.08
N CYS A 158 -17.44 13.52 -17.02
CA CYS A 158 -15.97 13.65 -17.00
C CYS A 158 -15.25 12.62 -17.90
N LYS A 159 -15.79 11.40 -18.06
CA LYS A 159 -15.20 10.38 -18.95
C LYS A 159 -15.34 10.76 -20.41
N THR A 160 -16.49 11.31 -20.83
CA THR A 160 -16.66 11.79 -22.20
C THR A 160 -15.71 12.94 -22.49
N GLU A 161 -15.58 13.92 -21.58
CA GLU A 161 -14.62 15.02 -21.69
C GLU A 161 -13.15 14.52 -21.80
N MET A 162 -12.76 13.49 -21.03
CA MET A 162 -11.44 12.87 -21.18
C MET A 162 -11.27 12.16 -22.52
N GLY A 163 -12.30 11.46 -23.02
CA GLY A 163 -12.27 10.81 -24.35
C GLY A 163 -12.11 11.79 -25.51
N ASP A 164 -12.75 12.96 -25.41
CA ASP A 164 -12.61 14.06 -26.37
C ASP A 164 -11.19 14.66 -26.31
N LYS A 165 -10.65 14.88 -25.10
CA LYS A 165 -9.27 15.34 -24.89
C LYS A 165 -8.22 14.37 -25.41
N ASP A 166 -8.38 13.06 -25.17
CA ASP A 166 -7.52 12.01 -25.72
C ASP A 166 -7.55 12.00 -27.26
N THR A 167 -8.74 12.21 -27.85
CA THR A 167 -8.91 12.28 -29.30
C THR A 167 -8.21 13.52 -29.87
N ALA A 168 -8.34 14.69 -29.21
CA ALA A 168 -7.63 15.91 -29.57
C ALA A 168 -6.10 15.74 -29.47
N ALA A 169 -5.60 15.12 -28.39
CA ALA A 169 -4.18 14.85 -28.20
C ALA A 169 -3.61 13.93 -29.29
N ARG A 170 -4.33 12.88 -29.68
CA ARG A 170 -3.96 12.00 -30.80
C ARG A 170 -3.88 12.73 -32.14
N ASN A 171 -4.76 13.70 -32.37
CA ASN A 171 -4.72 14.53 -33.58
C ASN A 171 -3.50 15.46 -33.58
N LEU A 172 -3.21 16.14 -32.46
CA LEU A 172 -2.01 16.98 -32.32
C LEU A 172 -0.70 16.20 -32.50
N VAL A 173 -0.63 14.94 -32.05
CA VAL A 173 0.52 14.05 -32.32
C VAL A 173 0.68 13.78 -33.82
N ARG A 174 -0.41 13.46 -34.52
CA ARG A 174 -0.39 13.24 -35.99
C ARG A 174 0.05 14.49 -36.76
N GLU A 175 -0.45 15.66 -36.37
CA GLU A 175 -0.05 16.96 -36.95
C GLU A 175 1.44 17.23 -36.71
N ARG A 176 1.96 16.97 -35.50
CA ARG A 176 3.39 17.11 -35.18
C ARG A 176 4.26 16.16 -36.00
N GLU A 177 3.83 14.91 -36.21
CA GLU A 177 4.53 13.96 -37.10
C GLU A 177 4.53 14.42 -38.56
N GLN A 178 3.41 14.95 -39.06
CA GLN A 178 3.32 15.48 -40.42
C GLN A 178 4.25 16.69 -40.59
N ALA A 179 4.20 17.66 -39.67
CA ALA A 179 5.09 18.81 -39.68
C ALA A 179 6.58 18.40 -39.59
N ALA A 180 6.92 17.33 -38.84
CA ALA A 180 8.27 16.79 -38.80
C ALA A 180 8.72 16.17 -40.13
N LYS A 181 7.82 15.44 -40.84
CA LYS A 181 8.08 14.90 -42.19
C LYS A 181 8.30 16.03 -43.20
N GLU A 182 7.47 17.08 -43.16
CA GLU A 182 7.59 18.26 -44.03
C GLU A 182 8.89 19.04 -43.76
N ARG A 183 9.26 19.25 -42.49
CA ARG A 183 10.56 19.84 -42.11
C ARG A 183 11.74 19.02 -42.63
N LYS A 184 11.69 17.69 -42.52
CA LYS A 184 12.74 16.79 -43.04
C LYS A 184 12.86 16.86 -44.56
N ALA A 185 11.73 16.91 -45.28
CA ALA A 185 11.72 17.07 -46.74
C ALA A 185 12.28 18.44 -47.18
N SER A 186 11.92 19.52 -46.46
CA SER A 186 12.45 20.87 -46.70
C SER A 186 13.96 20.93 -46.44
N ALA A 187 14.44 20.37 -45.33
CA ALA A 187 15.86 20.31 -44.99
C ALA A 187 16.67 19.53 -46.04
N ALA A 188 16.16 18.39 -46.53
CA ALA A 188 16.80 17.63 -47.60
C ALA A 188 16.88 18.43 -48.92
N LYS A 189 15.83 19.22 -49.25
CA LYS A 189 15.84 20.11 -50.42
C LYS A 189 16.86 21.25 -50.27
N LEU A 190 16.99 21.80 -49.05
CA LEU A 190 18.01 22.81 -48.73
C LEU A 190 19.42 22.24 -48.90
N GLN A 191 19.71 21.08 -48.30
CA GLN A 191 20.99 20.38 -48.43
C GLN A 191 21.33 20.03 -49.89
N ALA A 192 20.36 19.59 -50.69
CA ALA A 192 20.56 19.33 -52.11
C ALA A 192 20.88 20.61 -52.91
N THR A 193 20.35 21.76 -52.48
CA THR A 193 20.65 23.07 -53.09
C THR A 193 22.05 23.54 -52.69
N GLU A 194 22.39 23.42 -51.41
CA GLU A 194 23.71 23.73 -50.85
C GLU A 194 24.81 22.90 -51.52
N LEU A 195 24.61 21.59 -51.69
CA LEU A 195 25.57 20.71 -52.39
C LEU A 195 25.79 21.12 -53.86
N ARG A 196 24.76 21.62 -54.54
CA ARG A 196 24.89 22.18 -55.91
C ARG A 196 25.68 23.48 -55.91
N LEU A 197 25.43 24.36 -54.93
CA LEU A 197 26.17 25.61 -54.76
C LEU A 197 27.65 25.35 -54.45
N GLN A 198 27.95 24.38 -53.59
CA GLN A 198 29.32 23.96 -53.27
C GLN A 198 30.05 23.39 -54.49
N ARG A 199 29.40 22.56 -55.32
CA ARG A 199 29.97 22.08 -56.59
C ARG A 199 30.26 23.23 -57.55
N ALA A 200 29.30 24.13 -57.78
CA ALA A 200 29.50 25.30 -58.63
C ALA A 200 30.62 26.22 -58.09
N SER A 201 30.74 26.38 -56.76
CA SER A 201 31.84 27.11 -56.14
C SER A 201 33.19 26.41 -56.31
N ALA A 202 33.24 25.07 -56.21
CA ALA A 202 34.43 24.28 -56.47
C ALA A 202 34.87 24.38 -57.94
N ASP A 203 33.93 24.35 -58.89
CA ASP A 203 34.20 24.59 -60.31
C ASP A 203 34.77 26.00 -60.52
N VAL A 204 34.18 27.03 -59.91
CA VAL A 204 34.71 28.41 -59.96
C VAL A 204 36.11 28.52 -59.36
N GLN A 205 36.41 27.79 -58.27
CA GLN A 205 37.77 27.75 -57.71
C GLN A 205 38.73 27.00 -58.63
N HIS A 206 38.33 25.87 -59.22
CA HIS A 206 39.12 25.15 -60.21
C HIS A 206 39.44 26.03 -61.43
N TRP A 207 38.49 26.82 -61.93
CA TRP A 207 38.73 27.80 -63.00
C TRP A 207 39.64 28.95 -62.56
N LYS A 208 39.50 29.45 -61.32
CA LYS A 208 40.43 30.44 -60.75
C LYS A 208 41.84 29.87 -60.60
N GLU A 209 41.98 28.62 -60.17
CA GLU A 209 43.26 27.93 -60.02
C GLU A 209 43.89 27.63 -61.37
N ALA A 210 43.13 27.20 -62.37
CA ALA A 210 43.61 27.04 -63.75
C ALA A 210 44.09 28.39 -64.34
N ALA A 211 43.35 29.48 -64.12
CA ALA A 211 43.76 30.82 -64.50
C ALA A 211 45.02 31.29 -63.73
N LYS A 212 45.13 30.93 -62.44
CA LYS A 212 46.29 31.23 -61.60
C LYS A 212 47.52 30.40 -61.99
N GLN A 213 47.34 29.14 -62.40
CA GLN A 213 48.39 28.28 -62.95
C GLN A 213 48.90 28.81 -64.29
N ALA A 214 48.00 29.31 -65.15
CA ALA A 214 48.39 30.05 -66.35
C ALA A 214 49.17 31.35 -66.03
N GLN A 215 48.89 31.99 -64.90
CA GLN A 215 49.68 33.12 -64.35
C GLN A 215 50.98 32.71 -63.64
N GLN A 216 51.14 31.44 -63.24
CA GLN A 216 52.24 30.95 -62.38
C GLN A 216 53.28 30.12 -63.15
N ALA A 217 53.47 30.38 -64.44
CA ALA A 217 54.64 29.95 -65.22
C ALA A 217 55.96 30.66 -64.81
N ARG A 218 56.17 30.89 -63.51
CA ARG A 218 57.43 31.31 -62.87
C ARG A 218 57.56 30.60 -61.51
N PRO A 219 58.74 30.05 -61.16
CA PRO A 219 58.86 29.06 -60.09
C PRO A 219 59.05 29.67 -58.68
N GLY A 220 58.54 28.97 -57.66
CA GLY A 220 58.80 29.25 -56.24
C GLY A 220 57.97 28.37 -55.29
N PRO A 221 58.57 27.48 -54.47
CA PRO A 221 57.83 26.52 -53.65
C PRO A 221 57.72 26.92 -52.15
N LYS A 222 56.65 26.45 -51.48
CA LYS A 222 56.51 26.11 -50.04
C LYS A 222 55.04 25.75 -49.74
N SER A 223 54.71 24.48 -49.52
CA SER A 223 54.67 23.77 -48.21
C SER A 223 53.54 24.23 -47.27
N SER A 224 52.42 23.50 -47.28
CA SER A 224 51.27 23.67 -46.37
C SER A 224 51.17 22.49 -45.40
N ARG A 225 51.22 22.75 -44.08
CA ARG A 225 50.90 21.74 -43.06
C ARG A 225 50.57 22.35 -41.69
N GLU A 226 49.46 23.08 -41.58
CA GLU A 226 49.01 23.63 -40.29
C GLU A 226 47.49 23.86 -40.29
N VAL A 227 46.72 22.85 -39.86
CA VAL A 227 45.27 22.98 -39.56
C VAL A 227 44.88 22.14 -38.32
N GLY A 228 45.47 20.95 -38.13
CA GLY A 228 45.09 20.04 -37.03
C GLY A 228 45.60 20.38 -35.61
N ALA A 229 46.34 21.48 -35.43
CA ALA A 229 46.95 21.82 -34.14
C ALA A 229 46.07 22.74 -33.24
N ALA A 230 45.17 23.52 -33.84
CA ALA A 230 44.36 24.51 -33.13
C ALA A 230 43.26 23.85 -32.26
N ASP A 231 42.51 22.90 -32.83
CA ASP A 231 41.35 22.28 -32.16
C ASP A 231 41.77 21.44 -30.94
N HIS A 232 42.91 20.76 -31.01
CA HIS A 232 43.47 20.00 -29.89
C HIS A 232 43.96 20.93 -28.75
N ALA A 233 44.47 22.11 -29.08
CA ALA A 233 44.86 23.11 -28.09
C ALA A 233 43.63 23.75 -27.40
N ALA A 234 42.56 24.01 -28.15
CA ALA A 234 41.29 24.51 -27.61
C ALA A 234 40.65 23.53 -26.63
N LEU A 235 40.59 22.23 -26.97
CA LEU A 235 40.05 21.19 -26.09
C LEU A 235 40.86 21.00 -24.79
N LEU A 236 42.19 21.14 -24.85
CA LEU A 236 43.04 21.11 -23.65
C LEU A 236 42.89 22.36 -22.79
N ALA A 237 42.68 23.53 -23.40
CA ALA A 237 42.38 24.76 -22.69
C ALA A 237 41.03 24.64 -21.94
N GLU A 238 40.00 24.12 -22.60
CA GLU A 238 38.70 23.88 -21.98
C GLU A 238 38.76 22.85 -20.85
N ASN A 239 39.46 21.73 -21.03
CA ASN A 239 39.51 20.70 -19.98
C ASN A 239 40.27 21.18 -18.73
N LYS A 240 41.25 22.08 -18.93
CA LYS A 240 41.86 22.84 -17.82
C LYS A 240 40.85 23.79 -17.18
N ARG A 241 39.99 24.42 -18.01
CA ARG A 241 38.74 25.11 -17.67
C ARG A 241 37.69 24.20 -16.98
N LEU A 242 37.98 22.98 -16.48
CA LEU A 242 37.00 22.17 -15.69
C LEU A 242 37.36 21.84 -14.23
N GLN A 243 38.56 22.14 -13.73
CA GLN A 243 39.08 21.49 -12.51
C GLN A 243 39.03 22.27 -11.16
N SER A 244 38.59 23.55 -11.13
CA SER A 244 38.42 24.44 -9.96
C SER A 244 37.00 24.98 -9.69
N CYS A 245 35.94 24.56 -10.41
CA CYS A 245 34.59 24.85 -9.92
C CYS A 245 34.48 24.26 -8.51
N TYR A 246 33.75 24.89 -7.59
CA TYR A 246 33.53 24.26 -6.28
C TYR A 246 32.49 23.13 -6.42
N ALA A 247 31.40 23.46 -7.10
CA ALA A 247 30.40 22.52 -7.61
C ALA A 247 29.90 22.96 -8.98
N PHE A 248 29.27 22.01 -9.66
CA PHE A 248 28.54 22.17 -10.90
C PHE A 248 27.06 22.02 -10.57
N VAL A 249 26.25 22.94 -11.08
CA VAL A 249 24.80 22.96 -10.87
C VAL A 249 24.20 22.78 -12.25
N LEU A 250 23.54 21.65 -12.48
CA LEU A 250 22.87 21.37 -13.74
C LEU A 250 21.43 21.88 -13.62
N LEU A 251 21.11 22.94 -14.36
CA LEU A 251 19.77 23.55 -14.41
C LEU A 251 19.21 23.41 -15.83
N GLY A 252 17.88 23.31 -15.95
CA GLY A 252 17.19 23.57 -17.20
C GLY A 252 17.24 25.06 -17.57
N ASP A 253 17.00 25.38 -18.83
CA ASP A 253 16.91 26.75 -19.34
C ASP A 253 15.61 27.47 -18.92
N ASP A 254 14.63 26.71 -18.42
CA ASP A 254 13.37 27.14 -17.83
C ASP A 254 13.40 27.32 -16.30
N VAL A 255 14.51 26.98 -15.64
CA VAL A 255 14.58 26.95 -14.17
C VAL A 255 14.87 28.34 -13.58
N LYS A 256 13.95 28.83 -12.75
CA LYS A 256 14.19 29.94 -11.82
C LYS A 256 14.62 29.38 -10.45
N VAL A 257 15.82 29.73 -9.98
CA VAL A 257 16.32 29.30 -8.66
C VAL A 257 16.08 30.39 -7.63
N GLU A 258 15.43 30.03 -6.52
CA GLU A 258 15.19 30.90 -5.37
C GLU A 258 15.77 30.27 -4.09
N PRO A 259 16.16 31.06 -3.08
CA PRO A 259 16.30 32.53 -3.07
C PRO A 259 17.51 33.02 -3.89
N ASP A 260 17.62 34.34 -4.16
CA ASP A 260 18.71 34.92 -4.97
C ASP A 260 20.14 34.57 -4.46
N ASN A 261 20.30 34.28 -3.17
CA ASN A 261 21.57 33.84 -2.57
C ASN A 261 21.79 32.31 -2.62
N TRP A 262 21.03 31.57 -3.43
CA TRP A 262 21.09 30.10 -3.55
C TRP A 262 22.51 29.55 -3.74
N ALA A 263 23.37 30.22 -4.52
CA ALA A 263 24.75 29.78 -4.75
C ALA A 263 25.60 29.79 -3.45
N ALA A 264 25.34 30.74 -2.55
CA ALA A 264 25.98 30.77 -1.23
C ALA A 264 25.42 29.68 -0.31
N LEU A 265 24.10 29.44 -0.35
CA LEU A 265 23.45 28.36 0.42
C LEU A 265 23.94 26.96 -0.01
N ILE A 266 24.08 26.73 -1.31
CA ILE A 266 24.73 25.54 -1.87
C ILE A 266 26.16 25.40 -1.32
N THR A 267 26.94 26.48 -1.35
CA THR A 267 28.35 26.45 -0.93
C THR A 267 28.49 26.12 0.55
N ASP A 268 27.65 26.72 1.41
CA ASP A 268 27.59 26.46 2.85
C ASP A 268 27.11 25.02 3.17
N GLN A 269 26.05 24.55 2.51
CA GLN A 269 25.57 23.16 2.66
C GLN A 269 26.64 22.14 2.24
N LEU A 270 27.30 22.37 1.11
CA LEU A 270 28.38 21.50 0.66
C LEU A 270 29.59 21.58 1.61
N ALA A 271 29.93 22.75 2.16
CA ALA A 271 31.02 22.88 3.14
C ALA A 271 30.80 22.02 4.40
N ARG A 272 29.54 21.82 4.82
CA ARG A 272 29.16 20.98 5.97
C ARG A 272 29.07 19.49 5.67
N GLN A 273 29.01 19.12 4.40
CA GLN A 273 28.75 17.76 3.93
C GLN A 273 30.04 17.10 3.37
N PRO A 274 30.19 15.76 3.43
CA PRO A 274 31.34 15.04 2.86
C PRO A 274 31.63 15.38 1.38
N ALA A 275 32.90 15.35 0.98
CA ALA A 275 33.34 15.74 -0.37
C ALA A 275 32.77 14.89 -1.53
N THR A 276 32.12 13.76 -1.23
CA THR A 276 31.41 12.90 -2.20
C THR A 276 29.90 13.11 -2.19
N SER A 277 29.34 13.85 -1.22
CA SER A 277 27.90 14.11 -1.12
C SER A 277 27.42 14.95 -2.30
N LEU A 278 26.40 14.44 -2.96
CA LEU A 278 25.61 15.11 -3.98
C LEU A 278 24.48 15.87 -3.25
N LEU A 279 24.38 17.17 -3.49
CA LEU A 279 23.25 17.98 -3.01
C LEU A 279 22.20 17.98 -4.12
N VAL A 280 20.92 17.90 -3.78
CA VAL A 280 19.83 18.05 -4.75
C VAL A 280 19.02 19.27 -4.36
N LEU A 281 18.66 20.07 -5.35
CA LEU A 281 17.69 21.15 -5.16
C LEU A 281 16.28 20.55 -5.10
N CYS A 282 15.52 20.93 -4.08
CA CYS A 282 14.09 20.63 -4.02
C CYS A 282 13.36 21.51 -5.05
N ASP A 283 12.53 20.89 -5.87
CA ASP A 283 11.66 21.58 -6.81
C ASP A 283 10.44 22.14 -6.07
N THR A 284 10.14 23.42 -6.24
CA THR A 284 8.95 24.03 -5.65
C THR A 284 7.66 23.64 -6.37
N ALA A 285 7.75 23.24 -7.65
CA ALA A 285 6.61 22.75 -8.42
C ALA A 285 6.32 21.26 -8.15
N ASP A 286 7.34 20.46 -7.84
CA ASP A 286 7.20 19.07 -7.38
C ASP A 286 8.11 18.76 -6.17
N PRO A 287 7.68 19.08 -4.93
CA PRO A 287 8.47 18.85 -3.72
C PRO A 287 8.80 17.37 -3.43
N GLY A 288 8.14 16.44 -4.13
CA GLY A 288 8.43 15.00 -4.02
C GLY A 288 9.57 14.54 -4.93
N PHE A 289 10.01 15.36 -5.90
CA PHE A 289 10.95 14.96 -6.93
C PHE A 289 12.30 15.69 -6.87
N PRO A 290 13.44 14.97 -6.87
CA PRO A 290 14.77 15.57 -6.86
C PRO A 290 15.20 16.03 -8.26
N SER A 291 14.79 17.23 -8.69
CA SER A 291 14.91 17.68 -10.09
C SER A 291 16.33 18.04 -10.56
N PHE A 292 17.20 18.62 -9.73
CA PHE A 292 18.49 19.18 -10.18
C PHE A 292 19.68 18.80 -9.29
N PRO A 293 20.65 17.99 -9.79
CA PRO A 293 21.81 17.58 -9.02
C PRO A 293 22.91 18.65 -8.98
N VAL A 294 23.39 18.93 -7.78
CA VAL A 294 24.57 19.75 -7.51
C VAL A 294 25.76 18.83 -7.25
N ILE A 295 26.66 18.79 -8.23
CA ILE A 295 27.78 17.85 -8.30
C ILE A 295 29.06 18.60 -7.95
N ARG A 296 29.68 18.34 -6.79
CA ARG A 296 30.98 18.95 -6.46
C ARG A 296 32.04 18.61 -7.49
N ALA A 297 33.00 19.51 -7.75
CA ALA A 297 34.12 19.18 -8.63
C ALA A 297 35.01 18.03 -8.09
N SER A 298 34.99 17.77 -6.78
CA SER A 298 35.57 16.55 -6.20
C SER A 298 34.97 15.29 -6.83
N HIS A 299 33.68 15.24 -7.15
CA HIS A 299 33.05 14.09 -7.83
C HIS A 299 33.76 13.74 -9.15
N PHE A 300 34.04 14.76 -9.98
CA PHE A 300 34.73 14.62 -11.27
C PHE A 300 36.15 14.06 -11.09
N ARG A 301 36.85 14.45 -10.02
CA ARG A 301 38.18 13.93 -9.68
C ARG A 301 38.17 12.45 -9.26
N HIS A 302 37.05 11.94 -8.75
CA HIS A 302 36.90 10.53 -8.37
C HIS A 302 36.43 9.65 -9.55
N PHE A 303 35.57 10.17 -10.42
CA PHE A 303 34.90 9.37 -11.47
C PHE A 303 35.37 9.64 -12.90
N ALA A 304 36.22 10.66 -13.13
CA ALA A 304 36.76 11.05 -14.44
C ALA A 304 35.72 11.40 -15.53
N ARG A 305 34.46 11.61 -15.13
CA ARG A 305 33.34 12.00 -16.00
C ARG A 305 32.31 12.81 -15.22
N LEU A 306 31.63 13.73 -15.90
CA LEU A 306 30.53 14.55 -15.35
C LEU A 306 29.43 13.66 -14.78
N LEU A 307 29.00 12.69 -15.59
CA LEU A 307 27.95 11.72 -15.30
C LEU A 307 28.32 10.37 -15.94
N PRO A 308 27.74 9.25 -15.49
CA PRO A 308 27.87 7.95 -16.17
C PRO A 308 27.44 8.03 -17.66
N PRO A 309 28.03 7.24 -18.59
CA PRO A 309 27.56 7.12 -19.98
C PRO A 309 26.09 6.72 -20.10
N GLU A 310 25.56 6.09 -19.06
CA GLU A 310 24.19 5.63 -18.91
C GLU A 310 23.24 6.76 -18.41
N PHE A 311 23.76 7.94 -18.07
CA PHE A 311 22.94 9.09 -17.69
C PHE A 311 22.45 9.81 -18.93
N VAL A 312 21.14 9.75 -19.12
CA VAL A 312 20.40 10.47 -20.16
C VAL A 312 19.51 11.49 -19.45
N ASN A 313 19.55 12.75 -19.87
CA ASN A 313 18.65 13.76 -19.29
C ASN A 313 17.20 13.53 -19.74
N GLN A 314 16.24 14.24 -19.14
CA GLN A 314 14.81 14.12 -19.47
C GLN A 314 14.46 14.41 -20.96
N GLY A 315 15.40 14.99 -21.73
CA GLY A 315 15.26 15.24 -23.17
C GLY A 315 15.93 14.20 -24.09
N GLY A 316 16.52 13.12 -23.56
CA GLY A 316 17.19 12.11 -24.38
C GLY A 316 18.61 12.47 -24.84
N VAL A 317 19.18 13.58 -24.36
CA VAL A 317 20.45 14.13 -24.85
C VAL A 317 21.63 13.63 -24.00
N GLN A 318 22.65 13.07 -24.66
CA GLN A 318 23.94 12.77 -24.02
C GLN A 318 24.76 14.06 -23.89
N LEU A 319 25.21 14.37 -22.67
CA LEU A 319 25.93 15.61 -22.31
C LEU A 319 27.38 15.71 -22.85
N ARG A 320 27.68 15.16 -24.04
CA ARG A 320 29.01 15.27 -24.66
C ARG A 320 29.34 16.67 -25.19
N ASP A 321 28.31 17.51 -25.38
CA ASP A 321 28.41 18.79 -26.10
C ASP A 321 28.46 20.03 -25.18
N CYS A 322 28.60 19.86 -23.85
CA CYS A 322 28.64 20.97 -22.88
C CYS A 322 30.05 21.21 -22.31
N GLN A 323 30.53 22.47 -22.34
CA GLN A 323 31.91 22.88 -22.02
C GLN A 323 31.98 23.96 -20.89
N PRO A 324 32.33 23.61 -19.62
CA PRO A 324 32.45 24.53 -18.44
C PRO A 324 33.82 25.27 -18.14
N TYR A 325 33.92 26.19 -17.13
CA TYR A 325 35.07 27.16 -16.89
C TYR A 325 35.89 27.12 -15.54
N VAL A 326 37.25 27.17 -15.59
CA VAL A 326 38.24 27.11 -14.46
C VAL A 326 39.67 27.72 -14.75
N PRO A 327 40.40 28.28 -13.75
CA PRO A 327 41.82 28.70 -13.85
C PRO A 327 42.92 27.74 -13.30
N PRO A 328 44.24 28.01 -13.55
CA PRO A 328 45.30 26.96 -13.61
C PRO A 328 46.06 26.41 -12.38
N SER A 329 45.89 26.88 -11.13
CA SER A 329 47.04 26.95 -10.19
C SER A 329 47.41 25.73 -9.32
N TYR A 330 46.56 24.71 -9.09
CA TYR A 330 46.88 23.62 -8.14
C TYR A 330 46.52 22.21 -8.61
N LEU A 331 47.55 21.42 -8.94
CA LEU A 331 47.50 19.96 -9.14
C LEU A 331 48.69 19.29 -8.42
N ARG A 332 48.44 18.39 -7.46
CA ARG A 332 49.33 17.26 -7.12
C ARG A 332 48.65 16.19 -6.24
N HIS A 333 48.66 14.97 -6.78
CA HIS A 333 48.48 13.62 -6.20
C HIS A 333 47.15 13.14 -5.55
N PRO A 334 46.77 11.85 -5.78
CA PRO A 334 45.52 11.24 -5.30
C PRO A 334 45.72 10.17 -4.21
N LYS A 335 44.64 9.86 -3.46
CA LYS A 335 44.37 8.55 -2.82
C LYS A 335 42.87 8.25 -2.85
N THR A 336 42.51 6.96 -2.80
CA THR A 336 41.21 6.40 -3.23
C THR A 336 40.31 5.89 -2.10
N MET A 337 38.99 6.06 -2.29
CA MET A 337 37.81 5.42 -1.66
C MET A 337 36.67 5.49 -2.71
N GLY A 338 35.63 4.64 -2.76
CA GLY A 338 35.29 3.39 -2.06
C GLY A 338 33.90 2.89 -2.55
N HIS A 339 33.67 1.58 -2.68
CA HIS A 339 32.41 1.02 -3.23
C HIS A 339 31.38 0.65 -2.14
N LYS A 340 30.05 0.74 -2.42
CA LYS A 340 29.01 -0.18 -1.85
C LYS A 340 27.52 -0.06 -2.28
N LEU A 341 27.04 1.00 -2.96
CA LEU A 341 25.63 1.08 -3.42
C LEU A 341 25.54 1.07 -4.96
N ARG A 342 24.51 0.40 -5.53
CA ARG A 342 24.22 0.36 -6.97
C ARG A 342 22.71 0.48 -7.20
N VAL A 343 22.29 1.59 -7.79
CA VAL A 343 20.90 1.82 -8.25
C VAL A 343 20.77 1.42 -9.71
N ARG A 344 19.60 0.90 -10.11
CA ARG A 344 19.25 0.57 -11.50
C ARG A 344 17.88 1.16 -11.83
N CYS A 345 17.78 1.77 -13.01
CA CYS A 345 16.54 2.29 -13.56
C CYS A 345 16.22 1.58 -14.89
N ASN A 346 14.95 1.62 -15.29
CA ASN A 346 14.46 1.09 -16.56
C ASN A 346 13.88 2.22 -17.40
N ASP A 347 14.01 2.12 -18.71
CA ASP A 347 13.46 3.11 -19.65
C ASP A 347 11.92 3.06 -19.71
N THR A 348 11.33 1.94 -19.26
CA THR A 348 9.88 1.71 -19.17
C THR A 348 9.53 0.89 -17.92
N GLN A 349 8.25 0.90 -17.52
CA GLN A 349 7.74 0.07 -16.42
C GLN A 349 7.64 -1.40 -16.85
N LEU A 350 8.55 -2.24 -16.35
CA LEU A 350 8.60 -3.68 -16.69
C LEU A 350 7.78 -4.57 -15.75
N GLY A 351 7.28 -4.03 -14.63
CA GLY A 351 6.64 -4.79 -13.56
C GLY A 351 7.62 -5.48 -12.60
N ALA A 352 7.13 -5.91 -11.44
CA ALA A 352 7.95 -6.51 -10.38
C ALA A 352 8.77 -7.75 -10.83
N PRO A 353 8.22 -8.74 -11.56
CA PRO A 353 8.98 -9.93 -11.99
C PRO A 353 10.22 -9.57 -12.83
N ALA A 354 10.04 -8.73 -13.85
CA ALA A 354 11.10 -8.36 -14.78
C ALA A 354 12.14 -7.43 -14.13
N ASN A 355 11.71 -6.54 -13.23
CA ASN A 355 12.63 -5.71 -12.44
C ASN A 355 13.56 -6.57 -11.58
N ARG A 356 13.02 -7.58 -10.88
CA ARG A 356 13.81 -8.50 -10.04
C ARG A 356 14.76 -9.36 -10.88
N ASN A 357 14.31 -9.90 -12.03
CA ASN A 357 15.18 -10.63 -12.95
C ASN A 357 16.37 -9.77 -13.44
N LYS A 358 16.13 -8.52 -13.87
CA LYS A 358 17.20 -7.61 -14.33
C LYS A 358 18.20 -7.25 -13.22
N LEU A 359 17.76 -7.24 -11.95
CA LEU A 359 18.64 -7.08 -10.80
C LEU A 359 19.48 -8.35 -10.53
N LEU A 360 18.88 -9.54 -10.66
CA LEU A 360 19.58 -10.82 -10.56
C LEU A 360 20.67 -10.95 -11.64
N ASP A 361 20.35 -10.67 -12.89
CA ASP A 361 21.30 -10.74 -14.01
C ASP A 361 22.44 -9.69 -13.91
N ALA A 362 22.26 -8.64 -13.10
CA ALA A 362 23.25 -7.62 -12.80
C ALA A 362 24.01 -7.84 -11.46
N SER A 363 23.71 -8.93 -10.75
CA SER A 363 24.26 -9.29 -9.45
C SER A 363 25.31 -10.40 -9.56
N PHE A 364 26.26 -10.38 -8.63
CA PHE A 364 27.26 -11.45 -8.42
C PHE A 364 27.22 -11.99 -6.99
N ALA A 365 26.20 -11.61 -6.20
CA ALA A 365 26.02 -12.14 -4.85
C ALA A 365 25.57 -13.61 -4.92
N ASP A 366 25.93 -14.40 -3.90
CA ASP A 366 25.51 -15.82 -3.77
C ASP A 366 24.08 -15.96 -3.20
N TYR A 367 23.57 -14.89 -2.57
CA TYR A 367 22.21 -14.76 -2.06
C TYR A 367 21.62 -13.39 -2.44
N ALA A 368 20.31 -13.34 -2.67
CA ALA A 368 19.52 -12.12 -2.74
C ALA A 368 18.56 -12.04 -1.55
N ILE A 369 18.28 -10.83 -1.09
CA ILE A 369 17.21 -10.51 -0.13
C ILE A 369 16.30 -9.51 -0.82
N CYS A 370 14.99 -9.77 -0.82
CA CYS A 370 13.98 -8.86 -1.35
C CYS A 370 13.27 -8.14 -0.21
N PHE A 371 13.14 -6.83 -0.39
CA PHE A 371 12.29 -5.94 0.39
C PHE A 371 11.49 -5.09 -0.60
N ASP A 372 10.23 -4.83 -0.29
CA ASP A 372 9.43 -3.83 -1.01
C ASP A 372 9.78 -2.42 -0.50
N ASP A 373 9.45 -1.38 -1.26
CA ASP A 373 9.92 -0.01 -1.01
C ASP A 373 9.22 0.71 0.16
N ASP A 374 8.10 0.17 0.62
CA ASP A 374 7.41 0.58 1.85
C ASP A 374 7.79 -0.25 3.10
N VAL A 375 8.58 -1.31 2.96
CA VAL A 375 8.97 -2.19 4.08
C VAL A 375 10.18 -1.63 4.83
N VAL A 376 10.07 -1.54 6.16
CA VAL A 376 11.13 -1.10 7.07
C VAL A 376 11.72 -2.32 7.79
N PRO A 377 12.95 -2.76 7.45
CA PRO A 377 13.61 -3.86 8.16
C PRO A 377 14.16 -3.44 9.53
N ASP A 378 14.06 -4.33 10.52
CA ASP A 378 14.70 -4.13 11.83
C ASP A 378 16.22 -4.04 11.67
N ALA A 379 16.89 -3.32 12.58
CA ALA A 379 18.34 -3.12 12.55
C ALA A 379 19.17 -4.42 12.52
N GLY A 380 18.62 -5.54 13.02
CA GLY A 380 19.26 -6.86 12.99
C GLY A 380 18.82 -7.79 11.84
N CYS A 381 17.93 -7.34 10.94
CA CYS A 381 17.26 -8.19 9.95
C CYS A 381 18.24 -8.83 8.95
N ILE A 382 19.12 -8.03 8.34
CA ILE A 382 20.12 -8.52 7.39
C ILE A 382 21.12 -9.47 8.08
N ASP A 383 21.54 -9.16 9.31
CA ASP A 383 22.44 -10.02 10.08
C ASP A 383 21.77 -11.36 10.46
N ALA A 384 20.45 -11.38 10.68
CA ALA A 384 19.70 -12.62 10.90
C ALA A 384 19.71 -13.51 9.67
N TYR A 385 19.46 -12.96 8.47
CA TYR A 385 19.61 -13.69 7.21
C TYR A 385 21.04 -14.20 7.00
N VAL A 386 22.07 -13.35 7.22
CA VAL A 386 23.48 -13.77 7.08
C VAL A 386 23.86 -14.90 8.04
N ARG A 387 23.30 -14.93 9.25
CA ARG A 387 23.44 -16.09 10.17
C ARG A 387 22.74 -17.33 9.62
N ALA A 388 21.50 -17.19 9.11
CA ALA A 388 20.75 -18.30 8.55
C ALA A 388 21.43 -18.92 7.31
N PHE A 389 21.97 -18.10 6.40
CA PHE A 389 22.73 -18.55 5.22
C PHE A 389 23.95 -19.40 5.60
N ARG A 390 24.65 -19.03 6.69
CA ARG A 390 25.81 -19.76 7.20
C ARG A 390 25.43 -21.04 7.94
N ALA A 391 24.29 -21.05 8.64
CA ALA A 391 23.78 -22.22 9.35
C ALA A 391 23.17 -23.27 8.39
N HIS A 392 22.66 -22.83 7.24
CA HIS A 392 21.95 -23.67 6.28
C HIS A 392 22.42 -23.38 4.83
N PRO A 393 23.70 -23.68 4.47
CA PRO A 393 24.26 -23.35 3.15
C PRO A 393 23.59 -24.11 1.98
N ASP A 394 22.95 -25.24 2.28
CA ASP A 394 22.19 -26.07 1.34
C ASP A 394 20.73 -25.62 1.17
N ALA A 395 20.27 -24.64 1.95
CA ALA A 395 18.94 -24.09 1.78
C ALA A 395 18.87 -23.16 0.55
N THR A 396 17.83 -23.37 -0.24
CA THR A 396 17.49 -22.59 -1.44
C THR A 396 16.92 -21.22 -1.11
N GLY A 397 16.22 -21.09 0.02
CA GLY A 397 15.64 -19.83 0.45
C GLY A 397 15.15 -19.80 1.90
N PHE A 398 14.82 -18.59 2.32
CA PHE A 398 14.57 -18.18 3.69
C PHE A 398 13.45 -17.14 3.73
N ALA A 399 12.67 -17.12 4.80
CA ALA A 399 11.53 -16.23 4.96
C ALA A 399 11.59 -15.47 6.30
N GLY A 400 11.37 -14.16 6.29
CA GLY A 400 11.31 -13.34 7.49
C GLY A 400 9.89 -12.82 7.74
N PRO A 401 9.46 -12.66 9.00
CA PRO A 401 8.17 -12.06 9.28
C PRO A 401 8.15 -10.57 8.97
N THR A 402 7.06 -10.08 8.39
CA THR A 402 6.79 -8.66 8.20
C THR A 402 5.54 -8.29 8.98
N HIS A 403 5.71 -7.53 10.06
CA HIS A 403 4.60 -7.10 10.90
C HIS A 403 3.71 -6.09 10.16
N LEU A 404 2.41 -6.37 10.13
CA LEU A 404 1.39 -5.45 9.66
C LEU A 404 0.69 -4.81 10.88
N PRO A 405 0.91 -3.53 11.17
CA PRO A 405 0.36 -2.90 12.36
C PRO A 405 -1.17 -2.86 12.31
N HIS A 406 -1.80 -3.03 13.46
CA HIS A 406 -3.21 -2.71 13.66
C HIS A 406 -3.32 -1.24 14.09
N ASP A 407 -4.28 -0.48 13.52
CA ASP A 407 -4.41 0.96 13.76
C ASP A 407 -5.76 1.39 14.37
N GLY A 408 -6.51 0.42 14.92
CA GLY A 408 -7.81 0.62 15.56
C GLY A 408 -8.97 0.88 14.59
N ARG A 409 -8.71 1.00 13.28
CA ARG A 409 -9.78 1.33 12.30
C ARG A 409 -10.46 0.07 11.81
N MET A 410 -11.79 0.10 11.68
CA MET A 410 -12.62 -1.00 11.20
C MET A 410 -12.07 -1.76 9.97
N LEU A 411 -11.43 -1.08 9.02
CA LEU A 411 -10.83 -1.72 7.85
C LEU A 411 -9.51 -2.44 8.14
N SER A 412 -8.67 -1.97 9.07
CA SER A 412 -7.49 -2.73 9.50
C SER A 412 -7.91 -3.95 10.30
N SER A 413 -8.88 -3.78 11.21
CA SER A 413 -9.48 -4.90 11.96
C SER A 413 -10.07 -5.94 11.02
N ALA A 414 -10.81 -5.52 9.98
CA ALA A 414 -11.36 -6.45 8.99
C ALA A 414 -10.28 -7.23 8.20
N VAL A 415 -9.15 -6.59 7.84
CA VAL A 415 -8.02 -7.30 7.19
C VAL A 415 -7.44 -8.35 8.13
N HIS A 416 -7.11 -7.98 9.37
CA HIS A 416 -6.58 -8.89 10.39
C HIS A 416 -7.56 -10.04 10.71
N MET A 417 -8.84 -9.73 10.95
CA MET A 417 -9.89 -10.73 11.24
C MET A 417 -10.22 -11.65 10.05
N SER A 418 -9.92 -11.24 8.81
CA SER A 418 -10.11 -12.07 7.62
C SER A 418 -8.97 -13.06 7.36
N ASP A 419 -7.89 -13.01 8.17
CA ASP A 419 -6.69 -13.85 8.06
C ASP A 419 -5.92 -13.71 6.71
N VAL A 420 -6.37 -12.83 5.81
CA VAL A 420 -5.79 -12.56 4.47
C VAL A 420 -4.35 -12.00 4.50
N SER A 421 -3.84 -11.73 5.70
CA SER A 421 -2.48 -11.24 5.96
C SER A 421 -1.62 -12.20 6.79
N PHE A 422 -2.15 -13.35 7.23
CA PHE A 422 -1.45 -14.33 8.08
C PHE A 422 -0.04 -14.68 7.58
N PHE A 423 0.10 -14.92 6.27
CA PHE A 423 1.34 -15.32 5.63
C PHE A 423 2.46 -14.25 5.71
N TRP A 424 2.14 -13.00 6.08
CA TRP A 424 3.14 -11.96 6.36
C TRP A 424 3.90 -12.25 7.67
N GLU A 425 3.23 -12.78 8.68
CA GLU A 425 3.82 -13.03 10.01
C GLU A 425 4.15 -14.51 10.26
N ALA A 426 3.61 -15.43 9.45
CA ALA A 426 3.84 -16.87 9.57
C ALA A 426 5.32 -17.28 9.81
N PRO A 427 6.34 -16.71 9.13
CA PRO A 427 7.75 -17.05 9.38
C PRO A 427 8.29 -16.62 10.76
N GLY A 428 7.54 -15.83 11.52
CA GLY A 428 7.83 -15.45 12.90
C GLY A 428 7.25 -16.40 13.94
N HIS A 429 6.27 -17.24 13.56
CA HIS A 429 5.51 -18.05 14.49
C HIS A 429 6.10 -19.48 14.64
N PRO A 430 6.27 -20.02 15.87
CA PRO A 430 6.99 -21.29 16.08
C PRO A 430 6.42 -22.53 15.38
N ALA A 431 5.12 -22.54 15.06
CA ALA A 431 4.50 -23.65 14.33
C ALA A 431 4.92 -23.73 12.84
N PHE A 432 5.51 -22.66 12.30
CA PHE A 432 5.96 -22.61 10.90
C PHE A 432 7.48 -22.42 10.82
N PRO A 433 8.30 -23.41 11.28
CA PRO A 433 9.77 -23.35 11.15
C PRO A 433 10.22 -23.40 9.68
N ARG A 434 9.31 -23.77 8.78
CA ARG A 434 9.45 -23.72 7.33
C ARG A 434 8.12 -23.27 6.72
N VAL A 435 8.18 -22.56 5.61
CA VAL A 435 7.01 -22.13 4.82
C VAL A 435 7.17 -22.56 3.35
N PRO A 436 6.09 -22.90 2.63
CA PRO A 436 6.17 -23.31 1.23
C PRO A 436 6.52 -22.13 0.29
N TRP A 437 6.20 -20.92 0.69
CA TRP A 437 6.50 -19.66 0.00
C TRP A 437 6.54 -18.51 1.01
N ALA A 438 7.01 -17.34 0.58
CA ALA A 438 6.98 -16.12 1.35
C ALA A 438 6.71 -14.92 0.45
N ILE A 439 6.21 -13.84 1.03
CA ILE A 439 5.99 -12.58 0.34
C ILE A 439 7.31 -11.96 -0.12
N SER A 440 7.27 -11.34 -1.30
CA SER A 440 8.43 -10.63 -1.86
C SER A 440 8.94 -9.46 -1.00
N ALA A 441 8.11 -8.96 -0.08
CA ALA A 441 8.42 -7.94 0.92
C ALA A 441 9.49 -8.30 1.97
N ASN A 442 9.71 -9.60 2.27
CA ASN A 442 10.73 -10.03 3.22
C ASN A 442 11.09 -11.52 3.04
N PHE A 443 11.80 -11.83 1.97
CA PHE A 443 12.35 -13.17 1.76
C PHE A 443 13.75 -13.11 1.14
N ALA A 444 14.48 -14.20 1.27
CA ALA A 444 15.82 -14.34 0.70
C ALA A 444 15.99 -15.68 0.00
N PHE A 445 16.84 -15.72 -1.03
CA PHE A 445 17.07 -16.94 -1.82
C PHE A 445 18.48 -17.00 -2.36
N LYS A 446 18.95 -18.23 -2.62
CA LYS A 446 20.24 -18.52 -3.22
C LYS A 446 20.18 -18.27 -4.72
N THR A 447 21.09 -17.46 -5.23
CA THR A 447 21.07 -16.93 -6.62
C THR A 447 22.01 -17.68 -7.55
N ARG A 448 23.17 -18.10 -7.04
CA ARG A 448 24.30 -18.57 -7.85
C ARG A 448 24.10 -19.95 -8.48
N ASP A 449 23.37 -20.82 -7.78
CA ASP A 449 23.13 -22.20 -8.19
C ASP A 449 21.76 -22.37 -8.90
N SER A 450 21.11 -21.24 -9.27
CA SER A 450 19.71 -21.21 -9.67
C SER A 450 19.51 -20.46 -10.99
N GLU A 451 19.13 -21.19 -12.04
CA GLU A 451 18.59 -20.62 -13.28
C GLU A 451 17.16 -20.08 -13.09
N LEU A 452 16.58 -20.23 -11.89
CA LEU A 452 15.25 -19.75 -11.58
C LEU A 452 15.13 -18.23 -11.75
N ARG A 453 14.03 -17.82 -12.36
CA ARG A 453 13.65 -16.42 -12.61
C ARG A 453 12.16 -16.26 -12.32
N PHE A 454 11.75 -15.06 -11.93
CA PHE A 454 10.34 -14.71 -11.76
C PHE A 454 9.65 -14.71 -13.13
N LEU A 455 8.47 -15.33 -13.26
CA LEU A 455 7.78 -15.38 -14.55
C LEU A 455 7.19 -14.02 -14.93
N PRO A 456 7.50 -13.44 -16.11
CA PRO A 456 6.89 -12.19 -16.57
C PRO A 456 5.40 -12.28 -16.95
N SER A 457 4.78 -13.46 -16.83
CA SER A 457 3.35 -13.67 -17.08
C SER A 457 2.45 -13.19 -15.95
N TYR A 458 3.00 -12.97 -14.75
CA TYR A 458 2.28 -12.39 -13.62
C TYR A 458 1.99 -10.90 -13.82
N PRO A 459 0.93 -10.35 -13.19
CA PRO A 459 0.62 -8.94 -13.25
C PRO A 459 1.81 -8.05 -12.85
N MET A 460 1.98 -6.90 -13.50
CA MET A 460 3.06 -5.94 -13.16
C MET A 460 3.02 -5.51 -11.68
N THR A 461 1.83 -5.49 -11.11
CA THR A 461 1.49 -5.26 -9.70
C THR A 461 0.34 -6.18 -9.33
N GLY A 462 0.48 -6.96 -8.25
CA GLY A 462 -0.57 -7.90 -7.84
C GLY A 462 -0.07 -9.23 -7.27
N GLY A 463 1.23 -9.46 -7.15
CA GLY A 463 1.75 -10.66 -6.49
C GLY A 463 1.52 -11.95 -7.28
N GLY A 464 1.86 -13.06 -6.62
CA GLY A 464 1.78 -14.41 -7.18
C GLY A 464 3.06 -14.83 -7.90
N GLU A 465 3.89 -13.90 -8.39
CA GLU A 465 5.20 -14.21 -8.96
C GLU A 465 6.20 -14.72 -7.92
N ASP A 466 6.03 -14.30 -6.66
CA ASP A 466 6.83 -14.72 -5.52
C ASP A 466 6.42 -16.11 -5.02
N ILE A 467 5.11 -16.38 -4.97
CA ILE A 467 4.57 -17.72 -4.72
C ILE A 467 5.04 -18.71 -5.79
N ASP A 468 4.88 -18.36 -7.07
CA ASP A 468 5.37 -19.14 -8.22
C ASP A 468 6.88 -19.41 -8.15
N PHE A 469 7.67 -18.37 -7.88
CA PHE A 469 9.12 -18.50 -7.71
C PHE A 469 9.46 -19.47 -6.58
N CYS A 470 8.80 -19.36 -5.42
CA CYS A 470 9.03 -20.27 -4.30
C CYS A 470 8.63 -21.72 -4.64
N LEU A 471 7.45 -21.93 -5.24
CA LEU A 471 6.97 -23.27 -5.60
C LEU A 471 7.87 -23.94 -6.66
N ARG A 472 8.26 -23.22 -7.72
CA ARG A 472 9.19 -23.74 -8.75
C ARG A 472 10.62 -23.93 -8.25
N SER A 473 11.01 -23.33 -7.12
CA SER A 473 12.25 -23.70 -6.44
C SER A 473 12.22 -25.10 -5.81
N GLY A 474 11.04 -25.76 -5.79
CA GLY A 474 10.86 -27.15 -5.38
C GLY A 474 11.11 -27.42 -3.89
N SER A 475 11.25 -26.37 -3.08
CA SER A 475 11.83 -26.45 -1.74
C SER A 475 11.16 -25.50 -0.76
N THR A 476 10.92 -25.98 0.46
CA THR A 476 10.37 -25.18 1.56
C THR A 476 11.42 -24.18 2.05
N LEU A 477 11.05 -22.92 2.18
CA LEU A 477 11.89 -21.87 2.76
C LEU A 477 12.11 -22.14 4.26
N ILE A 478 13.29 -21.83 4.78
CA ILE A 478 13.55 -21.84 6.22
C ILE A 478 13.07 -20.52 6.83
N SER A 479 12.22 -20.60 7.85
CA SER A 479 11.76 -19.41 8.57
C SER A 479 12.87 -18.82 9.43
N VAL A 480 13.00 -17.49 9.42
CA VAL A 480 14.00 -16.73 10.15
C VAL A 480 13.28 -15.70 11.04
N PRO A 481 12.75 -16.09 12.21
CA PRO A 481 11.94 -15.21 13.07
C PRO A 481 12.64 -13.92 13.56
N ALA A 482 13.98 -13.88 13.47
CA ALA A 482 14.80 -12.71 13.80
C ALA A 482 15.04 -11.76 12.61
N ALA A 483 14.69 -12.16 11.38
CA ALA A 483 14.73 -11.32 10.18
C ALA A 483 13.44 -10.51 10.06
N LYS A 484 13.16 -9.69 11.07
CA LYS A 484 11.91 -8.95 11.20
C LYS A 484 11.90 -7.70 10.33
N CYS A 485 10.73 -7.43 9.76
CA CYS A 485 10.40 -6.16 9.13
C CYS A 485 9.06 -5.64 9.65
N SER A 486 8.75 -4.39 9.36
CA SER A 486 7.42 -3.80 9.53
C SER A 486 6.98 -3.14 8.22
N HIS A 487 5.70 -3.22 7.89
CA HIS A 487 5.11 -2.56 6.73
C HIS A 487 4.07 -1.53 7.23
N PRO A 488 4.12 -0.25 6.82
CA PRO A 488 3.15 0.76 7.22
C PRO A 488 1.81 0.53 6.50
N LEU A 489 0.97 -0.33 7.10
CA LEU A 489 -0.35 -0.77 6.61
C LEU A 489 -1.04 0.30 5.74
N TRP A 490 -1.36 -0.07 4.49
CA TRP A 490 -1.59 0.86 3.37
C TRP A 490 -2.40 2.10 3.77
N SER A 491 -1.69 3.18 4.10
CA SER A 491 -2.16 4.25 4.98
C SER A 491 -3.34 5.09 4.46
N LYS A 492 -3.73 4.88 3.21
CA LYS A 492 -4.84 5.53 2.51
C LYS A 492 -5.99 4.54 2.33
N ARG A 493 -7.16 4.84 2.95
CA ARG A 493 -8.38 3.99 2.98
C ARG A 493 -8.74 3.26 1.68
N ARG A 494 -8.47 3.87 0.51
CA ARG A 494 -8.78 3.30 -0.82
C ARG A 494 -7.94 2.04 -1.14
N HIS A 495 -6.74 1.92 -0.58
CA HIS A 495 -5.78 0.88 -0.94
C HIS A 495 -6.05 -0.44 -0.24
N VAL A 496 -6.58 -0.41 0.99
CA VAL A 496 -6.81 -1.59 1.85
C VAL A 496 -7.65 -2.68 1.18
N LEU A 497 -8.60 -2.31 0.32
CA LEU A 497 -9.41 -3.27 -0.45
C LEU A 497 -8.82 -3.59 -1.84
N THR A 498 -8.01 -2.69 -2.42
CA THR A 498 -7.43 -2.92 -3.75
C THR A 498 -6.19 -3.82 -3.73
N HIS A 499 -5.45 -3.88 -2.62
CA HIS A 499 -4.30 -4.80 -2.50
C HIS A 499 -4.77 -6.27 -2.53
N PRO A 500 -5.67 -6.75 -1.63
CA PRO A 500 -6.22 -8.10 -1.72
C PRO A 500 -6.90 -8.42 -3.05
N PHE A 501 -7.60 -7.45 -3.66
CA PHE A 501 -8.22 -7.65 -4.98
C PHE A 501 -7.19 -7.82 -6.11
N ASN A 502 -6.02 -7.18 -6.01
CA ASN A 502 -4.95 -7.39 -6.99
C ASN A 502 -4.19 -8.70 -6.71
N TRP A 503 -4.02 -9.09 -5.44
CA TRP A 503 -3.50 -10.40 -5.04
C TRP A 503 -4.34 -11.54 -5.62
N ALA A 504 -5.66 -11.47 -5.48
CA ALA A 504 -6.58 -12.44 -6.08
C ALA A 504 -6.45 -12.61 -7.62
N LYS A 505 -5.89 -11.62 -8.34
CA LYS A 505 -5.58 -11.77 -9.78
C LYS A 505 -4.28 -12.55 -10.01
N GLY A 506 -3.26 -12.33 -9.18
CA GLY A 506 -2.04 -13.13 -9.17
C GLY A 506 -2.33 -14.58 -8.78
N ASP A 507 -3.12 -14.77 -7.73
CA ASP A 507 -3.55 -16.07 -7.24
C ASP A 507 -4.42 -16.81 -8.26
N GLY A 508 -5.30 -16.09 -8.97
CA GLY A 508 -6.06 -16.64 -10.10
C GLY A 508 -5.19 -17.22 -11.22
N HIS A 509 -3.96 -16.71 -11.39
CA HIS A 509 -3.00 -17.27 -12.34
C HIS A 509 -2.31 -18.53 -11.78
N LEU A 510 -2.00 -18.56 -10.47
CA LEU A 510 -1.46 -19.74 -9.79
C LEU A 510 -2.38 -20.96 -9.89
N ILE A 511 -3.71 -20.76 -9.81
CA ILE A 511 -4.71 -21.85 -9.93
C ILE A 511 -4.52 -22.68 -11.20
N SER A 512 -4.16 -22.04 -12.32
CA SER A 512 -3.94 -22.71 -13.60
C SER A 512 -2.55 -23.34 -13.75
N GLN A 513 -1.56 -22.86 -12.99
CA GLN A 513 -0.18 -23.35 -13.04
C GLN A 513 0.09 -24.50 -12.08
N PHE A 514 -0.53 -24.48 -10.89
CA PHE A 514 -0.35 -25.45 -9.81
C PHE A 514 -1.69 -26.06 -9.38
N PRO A 515 -2.44 -26.73 -10.29
CA PRO A 515 -3.74 -27.32 -9.97
C PRO A 515 -3.69 -28.29 -8.78
N GLU A 516 -2.55 -28.96 -8.54
CA GLU A 516 -2.28 -29.83 -7.39
C GLU A 516 -2.25 -29.10 -6.03
N HIS A 517 -2.24 -27.78 -6.02
CA HIS A 517 -2.34 -26.94 -4.81
C HIS A 517 -3.69 -26.22 -4.71
N THR A 518 -4.60 -26.47 -5.65
CA THR A 518 -5.96 -25.91 -5.65
C THR A 518 -6.94 -26.87 -5.00
N HIS A 519 -7.92 -26.32 -4.28
CA HIS A 519 -9.01 -27.09 -3.71
C HIS A 519 -10.33 -26.36 -3.96
N PHE A 520 -11.39 -27.12 -4.23
CA PHE A 520 -12.74 -26.57 -4.33
C PHE A 520 -13.35 -26.48 -2.94
N ARG A 521 -13.75 -25.27 -2.52
CA ARG A 521 -14.58 -25.03 -1.34
C ARG A 521 -16.00 -24.74 -1.81
N ALA A 522 -17.00 -25.26 -1.09
CA ALA A 522 -18.39 -24.86 -1.33
C ALA A 522 -18.54 -23.35 -1.05
N PRO A 523 -19.34 -22.60 -1.84
CA PRO A 523 -19.53 -21.17 -1.63
C PRO A 523 -19.98 -20.86 -0.20
N ASN A 524 -19.37 -19.85 0.41
CA ASN A 524 -19.74 -19.39 1.74
C ASN A 524 -21.07 -18.62 1.72
N ALA A 525 -21.64 -18.33 2.90
CA ALA A 525 -22.96 -17.69 2.99
C ALA A 525 -23.05 -16.33 2.28
N VAL A 526 -21.96 -15.56 2.22
CA VAL A 526 -21.90 -14.26 1.52
C VAL A 526 -21.86 -14.46 0.01
N GLU A 527 -21.11 -15.46 -0.48
CA GLU A 527 -21.06 -15.83 -1.90
C GLU A 527 -22.41 -16.36 -2.40
N ILE A 528 -23.07 -17.21 -1.61
CA ILE A 528 -24.43 -17.70 -1.88
C ILE A 528 -25.43 -16.53 -1.94
N LEU A 529 -25.38 -15.61 -0.97
CA LEU A 529 -26.24 -14.43 -0.95
C LEU A 529 -25.97 -13.51 -2.15
N GLY A 530 -24.71 -13.29 -2.51
CA GLY A 530 -24.31 -12.52 -3.69
C GLY A 530 -24.83 -13.14 -4.99
N ALA A 531 -24.69 -14.46 -5.15
CA ALA A 531 -25.24 -15.19 -6.29
C ALA A 531 -26.77 -15.11 -6.34
N ALA A 532 -27.47 -15.26 -5.20
CA ALA A 532 -28.91 -15.14 -5.11
C ALA A 532 -29.42 -13.72 -5.48
N LEU A 533 -28.71 -12.68 -5.03
CA LEU A 533 -29.02 -11.29 -5.40
C LEU A 533 -28.80 -11.02 -6.89
N LEU A 534 -27.70 -11.52 -7.47
CA LEU A 534 -27.46 -11.42 -8.91
C LEU A 534 -28.56 -12.12 -9.72
N LEU A 535 -28.94 -13.34 -9.34
CA LEU A 535 -30.02 -14.10 -9.99
C LEU A 535 -31.36 -13.34 -9.91
N ALA A 536 -31.73 -12.81 -8.73
CA ALA A 536 -32.94 -12.03 -8.54
C ALA A 536 -32.95 -10.74 -9.39
N CYS A 537 -31.80 -10.06 -9.51
CA CYS A 537 -31.66 -8.90 -10.39
C CYS A 537 -31.81 -9.29 -11.87
N THR A 538 -31.26 -10.43 -12.31
CA THR A 538 -31.40 -10.90 -13.71
C THR A 538 -32.78 -11.45 -14.05
N SER A 539 -33.53 -11.99 -13.09
CA SER A 539 -34.90 -12.50 -13.30
C SER A 539 -35.96 -11.39 -13.41
N SER A 540 -35.56 -10.12 -13.35
CA SER A 540 -36.42 -8.94 -13.39
C SER A 540 -36.33 -8.17 -14.72
N TRP A 541 -35.73 -8.77 -15.76
CA TRP A 541 -35.52 -8.20 -17.10
C TRP A 541 -36.22 -9.03 -18.18
#